data_AF-A0A258QA39-F1
#
_entry.id   AF-A0A258QA39-F1
#
_cell.length_a   1.000
_cell.length_b   1.000
_cell.length_c   1.000
_cell.angle_alpha   90.00
_cell.angle_beta   90.00
_cell.angle_gamma   90.00
#
_symmetry.space_group_name_H-M   'P 1'
#
loop_
_entity.id
_entity.type
_entity.pdbx_description
1 polymer ?
#
loop_
_entity_poly.entity_id
_entity_poly.type
_entity_poly.pdbx_seq_one_letter_code
_entity_poly.pdbx_strand_id
1 'polypeptide(L)'
;QIAPTMPKSGHMANQHAKVAAAAIVAELSGWEVNPNPVVTNTCYSFVNSRDVVHVASVHQYDAEKKTFLPVKGAGGLSPGPTALEGVYAWGWAHNIWADSLG
;
A
#
# COMPACT_ATOMS: atom_id res chain seq x y z
N GLN A 1 -14.09 10.01 7.61
CA GLN A 1 -12.79 9.38 7.29
C GLN A 1 -12.00 10.35 6.42
N ILE A 2 -10.72 10.64 6.74
CA ILE A 2 -9.90 11.67 6.05
C ILE A 2 -9.36 11.16 4.68
N ALA A 3 -9.40 9.84 4.43
CA ALA A 3 -9.05 9.21 3.15
C ALA A 3 -10.02 8.03 2.87
N PRO A 4 -11.22 8.28 2.31
CA PRO A 4 -12.35 7.33 2.28
C PRO A 4 -12.08 6.00 1.54
N THR A 5 -11.17 5.99 0.58
CA THR A 5 -10.93 4.87 -0.34
C THR A 5 -9.67 4.08 -0.02
N MET A 6 -9.01 4.38 1.09
CA MET A 6 -7.74 3.80 1.47
C MET A 6 -7.89 2.97 2.74
N PRO A 7 -7.50 1.69 2.72
CA PRO A 7 -7.60 0.84 3.90
C PRO A 7 -6.62 1.28 4.99
N LYS A 8 -7.05 1.13 6.25
CA LYS A 8 -6.22 1.34 7.44
C LYS A 8 -5.39 0.09 7.72
N SER A 9 -4.37 -0.14 6.89
CA SER A 9 -3.51 -1.33 6.94
C SER A 9 -2.05 -0.98 7.23
N GLY A 10 -1.26 -2.00 7.61
CA GLY A 10 0.19 -1.87 7.73
C GLY A 10 0.87 -1.48 6.40
N HIS A 11 0.41 -2.05 5.28
CA HIS A 11 0.96 -1.71 3.95
C HIS A 11 0.72 -0.24 3.60
N MET A 12 -0.50 0.26 3.81
CA MET A 12 -0.83 1.65 3.51
C MET A 12 -0.08 2.62 4.45
N ALA A 13 0.09 2.25 5.73
CA ALA A 13 0.90 3.03 6.66
C ALA A 13 2.36 3.15 6.21
N ASN A 14 2.99 2.04 5.79
CA ASN A 14 4.34 2.03 5.25
C ASN A 14 4.47 2.93 4.00
N GLN A 15 3.50 2.87 3.09
CA GLN A 15 3.52 3.67 1.86
C GLN A 15 3.37 5.17 2.13
N HIS A 16 2.48 5.56 3.05
CA HIS A 16 2.39 6.95 3.49
C HIS A 16 3.67 7.44 4.17
N ALA A 17 4.30 6.59 4.99
CA ALA A 17 5.55 6.94 5.63
C ALA A 17 6.64 7.26 4.60
N LYS A 18 6.71 6.49 3.51
CA LYS A 18 7.64 6.73 2.39
C LYS A 18 7.34 8.05 1.65
N VAL A 19 6.07 8.32 1.33
CA VAL A 19 5.67 9.59 0.70
C VAL A 19 6.01 10.78 1.60
N ALA A 20 5.68 10.69 2.88
CA ALA A 20 5.96 11.74 3.86
C ALA A 20 7.47 11.97 4.03
N ALA A 21 8.26 10.90 4.16
CA ALA A 21 9.71 11.00 4.29
C ALA A 21 10.34 11.65 3.06
N ALA A 22 9.91 11.27 1.85
CA ALA A 22 10.39 11.88 0.61
C ALA A 22 10.04 13.38 0.53
N ALA A 23 8.83 13.76 0.91
CA ALA A 23 8.42 15.17 0.93
C ALA A 23 9.24 15.99 1.94
N ILE A 24 9.46 15.47 3.15
CA ILE A 24 10.30 16.13 4.17
C ILE A 24 11.72 16.36 3.64
N VAL A 25 12.33 15.34 3.04
CA VAL A 25 13.68 15.47 2.48
C VAL A 25 13.71 16.52 1.36
N ALA A 26 12.71 16.53 0.48
CA ALA A 26 12.61 17.51 -0.60
C ALA A 26 12.50 18.95 -0.06
N GLU A 27 11.60 19.18 0.91
CA GLU A 27 11.43 20.50 1.54
C GLU A 27 12.73 20.98 2.22
N LEU A 28 13.38 20.11 2.99
CA LEU A 28 14.63 20.45 3.69
C LEU A 28 15.81 20.70 2.73
N SER A 29 15.80 20.07 1.55
CA SER A 29 16.86 20.16 0.56
C SER A 29 16.60 21.21 -0.53
N GLY A 30 15.44 21.89 -0.48
CA GLY A 30 15.01 22.83 -1.53
C GLY A 30 14.72 22.15 -2.87
N TRP A 31 14.38 20.86 -2.87
CA TRP A 31 13.95 20.14 -4.07
C TRP A 31 12.45 20.28 -4.28
N GLU A 32 12.01 20.02 -5.50
CA GLU A 32 10.59 19.93 -5.79
C GLU A 32 9.99 18.70 -5.09
N VAL A 33 8.93 18.92 -4.30
CA VAL A 33 8.14 17.83 -3.72
C VAL A 33 7.39 17.12 -4.85
N ASN A 34 7.46 15.79 -4.91
CA ASN A 34 6.76 15.02 -5.93
C ASN A 34 5.26 15.41 -5.97
N PRO A 35 4.77 16.03 -7.05
CA PRO A 35 3.38 16.48 -7.13
C PRO A 35 2.39 15.35 -7.41
N ASN A 36 2.88 14.17 -7.83
CA ASN A 36 2.07 13.05 -8.27
C ASN A 36 2.49 11.72 -7.57
N PRO A 37 2.53 11.65 -6.24
CA PRO A 37 2.90 10.41 -5.56
C PRO A 37 1.87 9.31 -5.84
N VAL A 38 2.38 8.08 -5.89
CA VAL A 38 1.59 6.85 -6.05
C VAL A 38 1.86 5.97 -4.83
N VAL A 39 0.79 5.41 -4.27
CA VAL A 39 0.87 4.45 -3.18
C VAL A 39 0.12 3.19 -3.56
N THR A 40 0.51 2.07 -2.94
CA THR A 40 -0.15 0.79 -3.13
C THR A 40 -0.60 0.22 -1.80
N ASN A 41 -1.46 -0.78 -1.85
CA ASN A 41 -1.77 -1.57 -0.68
C ASN A 41 -2.07 -3.00 -1.10
N THR A 42 -1.62 -3.93 -0.28
CA THR A 42 -2.07 -5.32 -0.29
C THR A 42 -2.30 -5.76 1.15
N CYS A 43 -3.48 -6.33 1.43
CA CYS A 43 -3.76 -7.03 2.68
C CYS A 43 -4.02 -8.51 2.38
N TYR A 44 -3.28 -9.39 3.05
CA TYR A 44 -3.48 -10.83 2.99
C TYR A 44 -4.29 -11.33 4.19
N SER A 45 -5.13 -12.33 3.96
CA SER A 45 -5.97 -12.97 4.99
C SER A 45 -5.87 -14.49 4.88
N PHE A 46 -5.28 -15.12 5.89
CA PHE A 46 -5.31 -16.57 6.05
C PHE A 46 -6.72 -17.03 6.44
N VAL A 47 -7.33 -17.89 5.61
CA VAL A 47 -8.64 -18.48 5.90
C VAL A 47 -8.53 -19.81 6.64
N ASN A 48 -7.35 -20.44 6.55
CA ASN A 48 -6.93 -21.57 7.36
C ASN A 48 -5.38 -21.51 7.51
N SER A 49 -4.74 -22.59 7.98
CA SER A 49 -3.29 -22.61 8.21
C SER A 49 -2.43 -22.53 6.93
N ARG A 50 -3.03 -22.66 5.74
CA ARG A 50 -2.32 -22.74 4.46
C ARG A 50 -2.90 -21.82 3.38
N ASP A 51 -4.21 -21.74 3.26
CA ASP A 51 -4.86 -21.02 2.17
C ASP A 51 -5.13 -19.56 2.54
N VAL A 52 -4.88 -18.68 1.57
CA VAL A 52 -4.92 -17.23 1.73
C VAL A 52 -5.69 -16.58 0.58
N VAL A 53 -6.34 -15.46 0.88
CA VAL A 53 -6.84 -14.48 -0.10
C VAL A 53 -6.16 -13.12 0.12
N HIS A 54 -6.15 -12.27 -0.90
CA HIS A 54 -5.71 -10.88 -0.79
C HIS A 54 -6.73 -9.88 -1.32
N VAL A 55 -6.57 -8.64 -0.86
CA VAL A 55 -7.11 -7.44 -1.50
C VAL A 55 -5.95 -6.51 -1.85
N ALA A 56 -5.87 -6.07 -3.10
CA ALA A 56 -4.85 -5.17 -3.59
C ALA A 56 -5.47 -3.91 -4.23
N SER A 57 -4.72 -2.80 -4.18
CA SER A 57 -5.15 -1.51 -4.72
C SER A 57 -3.95 -0.62 -5.04
N VAL A 58 -4.09 0.22 -6.05
CA VAL A 58 -3.13 1.29 -6.40
C VAL A 58 -3.86 2.62 -6.31
N HIS A 59 -3.25 3.62 -5.70
CA HIS A 59 -3.83 4.94 -5.52
C HIS A 59 -2.90 6.02 -6.04
N GLN A 60 -3.44 6.89 -6.88
CA GLN A 60 -2.78 8.07 -7.43
C GLN A 60 -3.25 9.31 -6.68
N TYR A 61 -2.34 10.21 -6.31
CA TYR A 61 -2.71 11.51 -5.78
C TYR A 61 -3.43 12.36 -6.83
N ASP A 62 -4.60 12.90 -6.47
CA ASP A 62 -5.39 13.83 -7.26
C ASP A 62 -5.23 15.23 -6.63
N ALA A 63 -4.56 16.13 -7.36
CA ALA A 63 -4.23 17.46 -6.86
C ALA A 63 -5.46 18.37 -6.71
N GLU A 64 -6.49 18.20 -7.56
CA GLU A 64 -7.71 19.00 -7.51
C GLU A 64 -8.54 18.66 -6.26
N LYS A 65 -8.67 17.37 -5.96
CA LYS A 65 -9.41 16.86 -4.79
C LYS A 65 -8.56 16.77 -3.53
N LYS A 66 -7.25 17.00 -3.65
CA LYS A 66 -6.28 16.94 -2.56
C LYS A 66 -6.34 15.63 -1.78
N THR A 67 -6.46 14.51 -2.50
CA THR A 67 -6.58 13.18 -1.91
C THR A 67 -6.09 12.10 -2.87
N PHE A 68 -5.81 10.92 -2.35
CA PHE A 68 -5.45 9.76 -3.16
C PHE A 68 -6.72 9.04 -3.64
N LEU A 69 -6.79 8.75 -4.93
CA LEU A 69 -7.89 8.04 -5.55
C LEU A 69 -7.43 6.69 -6.12
N PRO A 70 -8.27 5.64 -6.05
CA PRO A 70 -7.96 4.37 -6.70
C PRO A 70 -7.77 4.56 -8.20
N VAL A 71 -6.72 3.95 -8.75
CA VAL A 71 -6.49 3.90 -10.19
C VAL A 71 -7.47 2.89 -10.81
N LYS A 72 -8.28 3.34 -11.76
CA LYS A 72 -9.30 2.50 -12.41
C LYS A 72 -8.65 1.28 -13.08
N GLY A 73 -9.15 0.09 -12.75
CA GLY A 73 -8.66 -1.18 -13.32
C GLY A 73 -7.40 -1.73 -12.64
N ALA A 74 -6.84 -1.05 -11.64
CA ALA A 74 -5.72 -1.55 -10.86
C ALA A 74 -6.20 -2.24 -9.57
N GLY A 75 -5.43 -3.23 -9.11
CA GLY A 75 -5.74 -3.98 -7.88
C GLY A 75 -6.78 -5.08 -8.11
N GLY A 76 -7.51 -5.44 -7.05
CA GLY A 76 -8.52 -6.48 -7.09
C GLY A 76 -8.52 -7.36 -5.85
N LEU A 77 -9.35 -8.40 -5.91
CA LEU A 77 -9.46 -9.45 -4.89
C LEU A 77 -9.05 -10.78 -5.52
N SER A 78 -8.53 -11.69 -4.70
CA SER A 78 -8.40 -13.09 -5.12
C SER A 78 -9.74 -13.66 -5.56
N PRO A 79 -9.78 -14.50 -6.62
CA PRO A 79 -11.01 -15.21 -7.01
C PRO A 79 -11.40 -16.30 -5.99
N GLY A 80 -10.47 -16.72 -5.14
CA GLY A 80 -10.69 -17.69 -4.07
C GLY A 80 -9.41 -17.95 -3.27
N PRO A 81 -9.49 -18.64 -2.13
CA PRO A 81 -8.33 -18.93 -1.29
C PRO A 81 -7.40 -19.94 -1.95
N THR A 82 -6.08 -19.69 -1.89
CA THR A 82 -5.08 -20.62 -2.43
C THR A 82 -3.88 -20.78 -1.50
N ALA A 83 -3.28 -21.97 -1.52
CA ALA A 83 -2.03 -22.24 -0.82
C ALA A 83 -0.84 -21.42 -1.35
N LEU A 84 -0.84 -21.05 -2.64
CA LEU A 84 0.23 -20.26 -3.25
C LEU A 84 0.25 -18.84 -2.67
N GLU A 85 -0.92 -18.23 -2.47
CA GLU A 85 -1.00 -16.95 -1.78
C GLU A 85 -0.52 -17.04 -0.32
N GLY A 86 -0.58 -18.21 0.32
CA GLY A 86 0.03 -18.45 1.63
C GLY A 86 1.54 -18.22 1.62
N VAL A 87 2.23 -18.66 0.57
CA VAL A 87 3.67 -18.42 0.39
C VAL A 87 3.93 -16.93 0.18
N TYR A 88 3.12 -16.26 -0.64
CA TYR A 88 3.26 -14.83 -0.90
C TYR A 88 2.95 -13.96 0.31
N ALA A 89 1.97 -14.32 1.12
CA ALA A 89 1.61 -13.59 2.34
C ALA A 89 2.75 -13.63 3.36
N TRP A 90 3.40 -14.79 3.54
CA TRP A 90 4.58 -14.90 4.39
C TRP A 90 5.77 -14.09 3.84
N GLY A 91 6.02 -14.18 2.53
CA GLY A 91 7.03 -13.34 1.89
C GLY A 91 6.77 -11.84 2.08
N TRP A 92 5.52 -11.41 1.90
CA TRP A 92 5.10 -10.03 2.17
C TRP A 92 5.34 -9.63 3.62
N ALA A 93 4.95 -10.46 4.58
CA ALA A 93 5.10 -10.16 6.01
C ALA A 93 6.58 -9.96 6.39
N HIS A 94 7.46 -10.88 6.00
CA HIS A 94 8.89 -10.74 6.26
C HIS A 94 9.47 -9.50 5.58
N ASN A 95 9.10 -9.24 4.32
CA ASN A 95 9.62 -8.11 3.58
C ASN A 95 9.16 -6.77 4.16
N ILE A 96 7.88 -6.62 4.54
CA ILE A 96 7.39 -5.35 5.08
C ILE A 96 7.92 -5.08 6.49
N TRP A 97 8.18 -6.12 7.30
CA TRP A 97 8.84 -5.96 8.59
C TRP A 97 10.28 -5.49 8.41
N ALA A 98 11.07 -6.16 7.56
CA ALA A 98 12.44 -5.75 7.27
C ALA A 98 12.51 -4.34 6.67
N ASP A 99 11.64 -4.01 5.72
CA ASP A 99 11.58 -2.67 5.10
C ASP A 99 11.23 -1.56 6.11
N SER A 100 10.43 -1.88 7.13
CA SER A 100 10.00 -0.88 8.13
C SER A 100 10.95 -0.78 9.33
N LEU A 101 11.64 -1.86 9.70
CA LEU A 101 12.34 -1.98 10.99
C LEU A 101 13.83 -2.32 10.88
N GLY A 102 14.31 -2.80 9.73
CA GLY A 102 15.68 -3.31 9.54
C GLY A 102 15.80 -4.80 9.76
#